data_AF-A0A5C8A0P4-F1
#
_entry.id   AF-A0A5C8A0P4-F1
#
_cell.length_a   1.000
_cell.length_b   1.000
_cell.length_c   1.000
_cell.angle_alpha   90.00
_cell.angle_beta   90.00
_cell.angle_gamma   90.00
#
_symmetry.space_group_name_H-M   'P 1'
#
loop_
_entity.id
_entity.type
_entity.pdbx_description
1 polymer ?
#
loop_
_entity_poly.entity_id
_entity_poly.type
_entity_poly.pdbx_seq_one_letter_code
_entity_poly.pdbx_strand_id
1 'polypeptide(L)'
;MRKQNWLIIAAVALLVALPLWLAPRPLPGPDGQAGEAFAGTDNKAQAAIGEIAPAYQRWFEPLLEPASGQIESLLFALQAAIGAGIIGYWLGASITREKLRKEAEKQRSDAPPQDRRAD
;
A
#
# COMPACT_ATOMS: atom_id res chain seq x y z
N MET A 1 -7.58 -22.44 -14.01
CA MET A 1 -7.11 -21.05 -13.83
C MET A 1 -5.98 -20.78 -14.82
N ARG A 2 -5.95 -19.61 -15.49
CA ARG A 2 -4.89 -19.28 -16.48
C ARG A 2 -3.51 -19.32 -15.81
N LYS A 3 -2.48 -19.82 -16.50
CA LYS A 3 -1.07 -19.88 -16.02
C LYS A 3 -0.57 -18.53 -15.48
N GLN A 4 -1.13 -17.44 -16.01
CA GLN A 4 -0.88 -16.06 -15.59
C GLN A 4 -1.28 -15.76 -14.13
N ASN A 5 -2.38 -16.35 -13.63
CA ASN A 5 -2.81 -16.14 -12.24
C ASN A 5 -1.81 -16.76 -11.26
N TRP A 6 -1.24 -17.93 -11.61
CA TRP A 6 -0.19 -18.56 -10.81
C TRP A 6 1.10 -17.75 -10.79
N LEU A 7 1.49 -17.15 -11.93
CA LEU A 7 2.62 -16.23 -12.01
C LEU A 7 2.41 -14.98 -11.12
N ILE A 8 1.22 -14.40 -11.14
CA ILE A 8 0.88 -13.24 -10.29
C ILE A 8 0.95 -13.62 -8.80
N ILE A 9 0.36 -14.77 -8.41
CA ILE A 9 0.40 -15.24 -7.02
C ILE A 9 1.84 -15.48 -6.58
N ALA A 10 2.66 -16.11 -7.41
CA ALA A 10 4.07 -16.35 -7.11
C ALA A 10 4.86 -15.03 -6.98
N ALA A 11 4.61 -14.05 -7.85
CA ALA A 11 5.24 -12.74 -7.77
C ALA A 11 4.86 -11.99 -6.48
N VAL A 12 3.58 -12.01 -6.09
CA VAL A 12 3.12 -11.40 -4.83
C VAL A 12 3.72 -12.11 -3.63
N ALA A 13 3.72 -13.44 -3.61
CA ALA A 13 4.35 -14.23 -2.55
C ALA A 13 5.85 -13.91 -2.43
N LEU A 14 6.55 -13.78 -3.55
CA LEU A 14 7.96 -13.40 -3.58
C LEU A 14 8.16 -11.96 -3.04
N LEU A 15 7.30 -11.02 -3.43
CA LEU A 15 7.37 -9.63 -2.95
C LEU A 15 7.21 -9.53 -1.42
N VAL A 16 6.45 -10.45 -0.81
CA VAL A 16 6.27 -10.52 0.65
C VAL A 16 7.38 -11.31 1.34
N ALA A 17 7.81 -12.43 0.76
CA ALA A 17 8.79 -13.34 1.36
C ALA A 17 10.23 -12.81 1.26
N LEU A 18 10.58 -12.11 0.18
CA LEU A 18 11.93 -11.62 -0.07
C LEU A 18 12.38 -10.59 0.99
N PRO A 19 11.58 -9.59 1.38
CA PRO A 19 11.91 -8.70 2.49
C PRO A 19 12.05 -9.45 3.82
N LEU A 20 11.21 -10.46 4.09
CA LEU A 20 11.28 -11.24 5.33
C LEU A 20 12.54 -12.12 5.41
N TRP A 21 13.05 -12.57 4.27
CA TRP A 21 14.31 -13.30 4.20
C TRP A 21 15.51 -12.36 4.37
N LEU A 22 15.51 -11.23 3.66
CA LEU A 22 16.65 -10.31 3.62
C LEU A 22 16.71 -9.38 4.85
N ALA A 23 15.59 -9.11 5.51
CA ALA A 23 15.56 -8.25 6.68
C ALA A 23 16.32 -8.91 7.86
N PRO A 24 17.18 -8.15 8.57
CA PRO A 24 17.79 -8.61 9.81
C PRO A 24 16.68 -9.06 10.77
N ARG A 25 16.88 -10.23 11.42
CA ARG A 25 15.92 -10.66 12.44
C ARG A 25 15.86 -9.60 13.55
N PRO A 26 14.66 -9.30 14.07
CA PRO A 26 14.53 -8.36 15.17
C PRO A 26 15.36 -8.87 16.35
N LEU A 27 16.37 -8.10 16.73
CA LEU A 27 17.15 -8.36 17.93
C LEU A 27 16.24 -8.05 19.13
N PRO A 28 16.26 -8.85 20.22
CA PRO A 28 15.47 -8.54 21.40
C PRO A 28 15.80 -7.13 21.90
N GLY A 29 14.76 -6.35 22.19
CA GLY A 29 14.89 -5.04 22.81
C GLY A 29 15.52 -5.14 24.21
N PRO A 30 15.91 -4.00 24.83
CA PRO A 30 16.46 -3.95 26.19
C PRO A 30 15.55 -4.55 27.28
N ASP A 31 14.28 -4.75 26.94
CA ASP A 31 13.16 -5.27 27.72
C ASP A 31 12.85 -6.76 27.42
N GLY A 32 13.63 -7.42 26.56
CA GLY A 32 13.45 -8.83 26.19
C GLY A 32 12.30 -9.11 25.22
N GLN A 33 11.64 -8.05 24.71
CA GLN A 33 10.61 -8.17 23.69
C GLN A 33 11.24 -8.34 22.31
N ALA A 34 10.58 -9.03 21.38
CA ALA A 34 11.04 -9.09 20.00
C ALA A 34 11.14 -7.66 19.46
N GLY A 35 12.34 -7.20 19.11
CA GLY A 35 12.54 -5.83 18.62
C GLY A 35 11.67 -5.54 17.40
N GLU A 36 11.45 -4.27 17.10
CA GLU A 36 10.75 -3.89 15.89
C GLU A 36 11.68 -4.08 14.68
N ALA A 37 11.52 -5.19 13.95
CA ALA A 37 12.28 -5.47 12.72
C ALA A 37 12.11 -4.39 11.65
N PHE A 38 11.01 -3.62 11.76
CA PHE A 38 10.61 -2.56 10.85
C PHE A 38 10.34 -1.28 11.65
N ALA A 39 11.39 -0.73 12.25
CA ALA A 39 11.32 0.60 12.84
C ALA A 39 11.04 1.66 11.75
N GLY A 40 10.18 2.62 12.08
CA GLY A 40 9.84 3.74 11.20
C GLY A 40 11.07 4.59 10.82
N THR A 41 10.91 5.40 9.77
CA THR A 41 11.95 6.34 9.31
C THR A 41 12.40 7.32 10.38
N ASP A 42 11.50 7.61 11.33
CA ASP A 42 11.70 8.64 12.35
C ASP A 42 12.75 8.20 13.38
N ASN A 43 12.80 6.91 13.71
CA ASN A 43 13.85 6.34 14.57
C ASN A 43 15.24 6.47 13.93
N LYS A 44 15.34 6.28 12.60
CA LYS A 44 16.61 6.47 11.86
C LYS A 44 17.02 7.93 11.79
N ALA A 45 16.05 8.83 11.61
CA ALA A 45 16.30 10.27 11.62
C ALA A 45 16.79 10.75 12.99
N GLN A 46 16.18 10.27 14.08
CA GLN A 46 16.61 10.60 15.44
C GLN A 46 18.04 10.13 15.74
N ALA A 47 18.39 8.91 15.32
CA ALA A 47 19.75 8.38 15.49
C ALA A 47 20.78 9.24 14.73
N ALA A 48 20.50 9.59 13.47
CA ALA A 48 21.38 10.42 12.66
C ALA A 48 21.56 11.83 13.24
N ILE A 49 20.50 12.44 13.79
CA ILE A 49 20.59 13.75 14.44
C ILE A 49 21.49 13.69 15.68
N GLY A 50 21.41 12.62 16.47
CA GLY A 50 22.27 12.42 17.63
C GLY A 50 23.75 12.28 17.27
N GLU A 51 24.08 11.70 16.12
CA GLU A 51 25.45 11.59 15.61
C GLU A 51 25.98 12.90 15.03
N ILE A 52 25.16 13.62 14.27
CA ILE A 52 25.56 14.85 13.56
C ILE A 52 25.68 16.04 14.52
N ALA A 53 24.79 16.13 15.51
CA ALA A 53 24.70 17.26 16.42
C ALA A 53 24.41 16.78 17.85
N PRO A 54 25.43 16.35 18.62
CA PRO A 54 25.24 15.80 19.97
C PRO A 54 24.72 16.83 20.99
N ALA A 55 24.82 18.13 20.71
CA ALA A 55 24.25 19.20 21.53
C ALA A 55 22.85 19.65 21.07
N TYR A 56 22.25 18.98 20.08
CA TYR A 56 20.95 19.35 19.55
C TYR A 56 19.84 19.15 20.59
N GLN A 57 19.16 20.25 20.94
CA GLN A 57 17.95 20.22 21.75
C GLN A 57 16.72 20.25 20.84
N ARG A 58 15.74 19.38 21.13
CA ARG A 58 14.45 19.38 20.43
C ARG A 58 13.81 20.76 20.57
N TRP A 59 13.57 21.43 19.44
CA TRP A 59 12.88 22.73 19.39
C TRP A 59 11.35 22.61 19.46
N PHE A 60 10.85 21.38 19.45
CA PHE A 60 9.44 21.05 19.60
C PHE A 60 9.34 19.71 20.34
N GLU A 61 8.57 19.68 21.43
CA GLU A 61 8.16 18.45 22.10
C GLU A 61 6.68 18.22 21.80
N PRO A 62 6.27 16.97 21.48
CA PRO A 62 4.87 16.65 21.31
C PRO A 62 4.10 17.00 22.59
N LEU A 63 3.10 17.88 22.48
CA LEU A 63 2.19 18.20 23.59
C LEU A 63 1.37 16.98 24.07
N LEU A 64 1.31 15.95 23.23
CA LEU A 64 0.75 14.63 23.51
C LEU A 64 1.76 13.59 23.03
N GLU A 65 2.47 12.94 23.94
CA GLU A 65 3.15 11.69 23.63
C GLU A 65 2.08 10.61 23.43
N PRO A 66 1.96 9.98 22.24
CA PRO A 66 1.06 8.86 22.08
C PRO A 66 1.46 7.75 23.07
N ALA A 67 0.49 7.26 23.84
CA ALA A 67 0.72 6.37 24.99
C ALA A 67 1.39 5.01 24.66
N SER A 68 1.65 4.71 23.39
CA SER A 68 2.52 3.60 22.93
C SER A 68 2.72 3.66 21.40
N GLY A 69 3.83 3.12 20.89
CA GLY A 69 4.09 2.96 19.44
C GLY A 69 3.05 2.11 18.68
N GLN A 70 2.19 1.39 19.41
CA GLN A 70 1.07 0.63 18.85
C GLN A 70 -0.03 1.55 18.29
N ILE A 71 -0.22 2.72 18.88
CA ILE A 71 -1.24 3.68 18.42
C ILE A 71 -0.76 4.36 17.13
N GLU A 72 0.53 4.69 17.04
CA GLU A 72 1.14 5.28 15.85
C GLU A 72 1.06 4.33 14.65
N SER A 73 1.47 3.07 14.84
CA SER A 73 1.37 2.04 13.80
C SER A 73 -0.07 1.76 13.39
N LEU A 74 -1.05 1.84 14.31
CA LEU A 74 -2.47 1.69 13.99
C LEU A 74 -2.98 2.86 13.13
N LEU A 75 -2.61 4.10 13.45
CA LEU A 75 -2.97 5.26 12.64
C LEU A 75 -2.35 5.19 11.24
N PHE A 76 -1.09 4.75 11.14
CA PHE A 76 -0.44 4.52 9.85
C PHE A 76 -1.12 3.42 9.04
N ALA A 77 -1.46 2.29 9.67
CA ALA A 77 -2.19 1.20 9.04
C ALA A 77 -3.58 1.63 8.55
N LEU A 78 -4.28 2.46 9.33
CA LEU A 78 -5.57 3.02 8.95
C LEU A 78 -5.44 3.94 7.73
N GLN A 79 -4.45 4.83 7.71
CA GLN A 79 -4.17 5.69 6.55
C GLN A 79 -3.85 4.87 5.30
N ALA A 80 -3.02 3.83 5.45
CA ALA A 80 -2.69 2.91 4.36
C ALA A 80 -3.93 2.17 3.85
N ALA A 81 -4.80 1.69 4.74
CA ALA A 81 -6.04 1.01 4.37
C ALA A 81 -7.01 1.92 3.60
N ILE A 82 -7.16 3.18 4.03
CA ILE A 82 -7.98 4.17 3.33
C ILE A 82 -7.40 4.47 1.95
N GLY A 83 -6.09 4.72 1.86
CA GLY A 83 -5.40 4.97 0.60
C GLY A 83 -5.55 3.81 -0.39
N ALA A 84 -5.36 2.58 0.07
CA ALA A 84 -5.56 1.38 -0.72
C ALA A 84 -7.02 1.23 -1.19
N GLY A 85 -8.00 1.55 -0.34
CA GLY A 85 -9.41 1.54 -0.67
C GLY A 85 -9.76 2.51 -1.81
N ILE A 86 -9.24 3.75 -1.75
CA ILE A 86 -9.46 4.76 -2.79
C ILE A 86 -8.87 4.32 -4.13
N ILE A 87 -7.61 3.88 -4.14
CA ILE A 87 -6.92 3.40 -5.36
C ILE A 87 -7.65 2.19 -5.94
N GLY A 88 -8.03 1.23 -5.10
CA GLY A 88 -8.75 0.03 -5.50
C GLY A 88 -10.12 0.35 -6.13
N TYR A 89 -10.88 1.26 -5.50
CA TYR A 89 -12.15 1.71 -6.05
C TYR A 89 -11.99 2.38 -7.42
N TRP A 90 -11.02 3.29 -7.54
CA TRP A 90 -10.75 3.98 -8.81
C TRP A 90 -10.37 3.02 -9.93
N LEU A 91 -9.47 2.06 -9.66
CA LEU A 91 -9.04 1.08 -10.64
C LEU A 91 -10.20 0.16 -11.06
N GLY A 92 -11.01 -0.28 -10.09
CA GLY A 92 -12.21 -1.09 -10.34
C GLY A 92 -13.25 -0.36 -11.18
N ALA A 93 -13.52 0.91 -10.87
CA ALA A 93 -14.46 1.75 -11.62
C ALA A 93 -13.96 2.00 -13.07
N SER A 94 -12.66 2.24 -13.25
CA SER A 94 -12.05 2.44 -14.56
C SER A 94 -12.18 1.20 -15.46
N ILE A 95 -11.82 0.02 -14.94
CA ILE A 95 -11.92 -1.26 -15.67
C ILE A 95 -13.38 -1.55 -16.03
N THR A 96 -14.32 -1.30 -15.11
CA THR A 96 -15.75 -1.56 -15.34
C THR A 96 -16.32 -0.66 -16.43
N ARG A 97 -15.96 0.64 -16.42
CA ARG A 97 -16.35 1.58 -17.48
C ARG A 97 -15.87 1.14 -18.86
N GLU A 98 -14.63 0.65 -18.94
CA GLU A 98 -14.08 0.18 -20.22
C GLU A 98 -14.79 -1.08 -20.75
N LYS A 99 -15.13 -2.03 -19.86
CA LYS A 99 -15.92 -3.22 -20.22
C LYS A 99 -17.30 -2.85 -20.76
N LEU A 100 -18.01 -1.97 -20.06
CA LEU A 100 -19.33 -1.50 -20.48
C LEU A 100 -19.28 -0.78 -21.83
N ARG A 101 -18.23 0.03 -22.07
CA ARG A 101 -18.04 0.70 -23.38
C ARG A 101 -17.84 -0.31 -24.51
N LYS A 102 -16.99 -1.31 -24.30
CA LYS A 102 -16.72 -2.37 -25.29
C LYS A 102 -17.97 -3.22 -25.55
N GLU A 103 -18.77 -3.52 -24.53
CA GLU A 103 -20.05 -4.22 -24.68
C GLU A 103 -21.07 -3.40 -25.47
N ALA A 104 -21.17 -2.09 -25.22
CA ALA A 104 -22.05 -1.20 -25.98
C ALA A 104 -21.62 -1.05 -27.45
N GLU A 105 -20.31 -0.94 -27.71
CA GLU A 105 -19.75 -0.91 -29.07
C GLU A 105 -20.04 -2.23 -29.82
N LYS A 106 -19.88 -3.36 -29.14
CA LYS A 106 -20.18 -4.68 -29.70
C LYS A 106 -21.67 -4.85 -30.02
N GLN A 107 -22.57 -4.48 -29.08
CA GLN A 107 -24.01 -4.49 -29.33
C GLN A 107 -24.42 -3.60 -30.50
N ARG A 108 -23.77 -2.44 -30.67
CA ARG A 108 -24.01 -1.53 -31.81
C ARG A 108 -23.50 -2.11 -33.13
N SER A 109 -22.40 -2.86 -33.12
CA SER A 109 -21.87 -3.55 -34.30
C SER A 109 -22.67 -4.78 -34.69
N ASP A 110 -23.24 -5.49 -33.72
CA ASP A 110 -24.05 -6.70 -33.92
C ASP A 110 -25.53 -6.36 -34.23
N ALA A 111 -25.94 -5.10 -34.07
CA ALA A 111 -27.27 -4.63 -34.46
C ALA A 111 -27.44 -4.70 -35.99
N PRO A 112 -28.55 -5.26 -36.51
CA PRO A 112 -28.78 -5.33 -37.94
C PRO A 112 -28.79 -3.93 -38.55
N PRO A 113 -28.30 -3.74 -39.80
CA PRO A 113 -28.31 -2.44 -40.44
C PRO A 113 -29.74 -1.90 -40.43
N GLN A 114 -29.97 -0.79 -39.72
CA GLN A 114 -31.22 -0.06 -39.87
C GLN A 114 -31.24 0.46 -41.31
N ASP A 115 -32.14 -0.10 -42.11
CA ASP A 115 -32.37 0.32 -43.48
C ASP A 115 -32.77 1.79 -43.46
N ARG A 116 -31.82 2.63 -43.87
CA ARG A 116 -31.98 4.09 -43.98
C ARG A 116 -32.66 4.41 -45.31
N ARG A 117 -33.78 3.73 -45.59
CA ARG A 117 -34.67 3.93 -46.74
C ARG A 117 -36.11 3.94 -46.26
N ALA A 118 -36.55 5.11 -45.83
CA ALA A 118 -37.93 5.53 -45.81
C ALA A 118 -37.92 7.05 -45.63
N ASP A 119 -37.38 7.70 -46.67
CA ASP A 119 -38.01 8.83 -47.35
C ASP A 119 -39.54 8.71 -47.43
#